data_AF-A0A1Y5H1Q3-F1
#
_entry.id   AF-A0A1Y5H1Q3-F1
#
_cell.length_a   1.000
_cell.length_b   1.000
_cell.length_c   1.000
_cell.angle_alpha   90.00
_cell.angle_beta   90.00
_cell.angle_gamma   90.00
#
_symmetry.space_group_name_H-M   'P 1'
#
loop_
_entity.id
_entity.type
_entity.pdbx_description
1 polymer ?
#
loop_
_entity_poly.entity_id
_entity_poly.type
_entity_poly.pdbx_seq_one_letter_code
_entity_poly.pdbx_strand_id
1 'polypeptide(L)'
;MPAIAVQRVDILKDGASSLYGSDAVAGVVNFITRDEFDGLEYNLNYQNNEYGSDEISDGLIIGEETKRSNLLFSINHLTRTSVPNSKRRDDYADNQDSWSGDSFPGKVITFDGPPGPPIKLIDPACTSGEAFEMYPGLVRVKPDGEHPSDGSCQLNYGYYGDIIAEAEQTQAMLQANYDFSDSFTLFAELAVARNKTTIHSTPSQPQLDEVRVPAYHPDAITVGGADPFAGSASNTGVLFARPRGAGLPANEDEKKYQS
;
A
#
# COMPACT_ATOMS: atom_id res chain seq x y z
N MET A 1 -21.89 4.08 -8.87
CA MET A 1 -22.73 4.52 -9.99
C MET A 1 -21.91 5.47 -10.84
N PRO A 2 -21.96 5.36 -12.19
CA PRO A 2 -21.19 6.23 -13.07
C PRO A 2 -21.44 7.70 -12.74
N ALA A 3 -20.38 8.47 -12.48
CA ALA A 3 -20.48 9.86 -12.08
C ALA A 3 -21.22 10.71 -13.11
N ILE A 4 -21.09 10.40 -14.40
CA ILE A 4 -21.74 11.13 -15.50
C ILE A 4 -23.28 10.99 -15.50
N ALA A 5 -23.81 9.94 -14.87
CA ALA A 5 -25.25 9.69 -14.77
C ALA A 5 -25.87 10.24 -13.49
N VAL A 6 -25.08 10.82 -12.58
CA VAL A 6 -25.60 11.43 -11.34
C VAL A 6 -26.03 12.86 -11.64
N GLN A 7 -27.30 13.18 -11.38
CA GLN A 7 -27.81 14.54 -11.45
C GLN A 7 -27.53 15.32 -10.16
N ARG A 8 -27.80 14.69 -9.01
CA ARG A 8 -27.53 15.25 -7.68
C ARG A 8 -27.44 14.15 -6.62
N VAL A 9 -26.90 14.51 -5.46
CA VAL A 9 -26.81 13.64 -4.29
C VAL A 9 -27.53 14.32 -3.13
N ASP A 10 -28.55 13.66 -2.59
CA ASP A 10 -29.30 14.14 -1.43
C ASP A 10 -28.79 13.40 -0.18
N ILE A 11 -28.38 14.13 0.87
CA ILE A 11 -27.84 13.56 2.11
C ILE A 11 -28.78 13.86 3.26
N LEU A 12 -29.37 12.82 3.85
CA LEU A 12 -30.24 12.90 5.03
C LEU A 12 -29.44 12.48 6.26
N LYS A 13 -29.10 13.46 7.10
CA LYS A 13 -28.24 13.27 8.30
C LYS A 13 -29.02 12.89 9.56
N ASP A 14 -30.34 13.04 9.55
CA ASP A 14 -31.23 12.65 10.65
C ASP A 14 -31.89 11.32 10.32
N GLY A 15 -31.93 10.42 11.31
CA GLY A 15 -32.32 9.01 11.15
C GLY A 15 -33.62 8.81 10.38
N ALA A 16 -33.50 8.59 9.07
CA ALA A 16 -34.60 8.29 8.16
C ALA A 16 -35.07 6.83 8.30
N SER A 17 -34.93 6.24 9.49
CA SER A 17 -35.30 4.86 9.81
C SER A 17 -36.78 4.57 9.54
N SER A 18 -37.63 5.61 9.59
CA SER A 18 -39.07 5.52 9.27
C SER A 18 -39.38 5.42 7.78
N LEU A 19 -38.46 5.84 6.88
CA LEU A 19 -38.63 5.77 5.42
C LEU A 19 -37.75 4.69 4.77
N TYR A 20 -36.55 4.44 5.29
CA TYR A 20 -35.54 3.58 4.65
C TYR A 20 -35.15 2.34 5.48
N GLY A 21 -35.80 2.10 6.63
CA GLY A 21 -35.61 0.91 7.44
C GLY A 21 -34.51 1.01 8.51
N SER A 22 -34.37 -0.04 9.32
CA SER A 22 -33.55 -0.05 10.54
C SER A 22 -32.04 0.11 10.34
N ASP A 23 -31.53 -0.03 9.11
CA ASP A 23 -30.09 0.15 8.80
C ASP A 23 -29.68 1.63 8.62
N ALA A 24 -30.65 2.56 8.61
CA ALA A 24 -30.41 4.00 8.44
C ALA A 24 -30.06 4.75 9.74
N VAL A 25 -29.33 4.12 10.67
CA VAL A 25 -28.97 4.73 11.97
C VAL A 25 -27.95 5.87 11.82
N ALA A 26 -27.12 5.85 10.78
CA ALA A 26 -26.07 6.83 10.52
C ALA A 26 -26.42 7.86 9.40
N GLY A 27 -27.62 7.79 8.82
CA GLY A 27 -28.08 8.64 7.71
C GLY A 27 -28.25 7.87 6.39
N VAL A 28 -28.88 8.52 5.40
CA VAL A 28 -29.14 7.96 4.06
C VAL A 28 -28.57 8.89 3.00
N VAL A 29 -27.87 8.31 2.02
CA VAL A 29 -27.44 9.00 0.80
C VAL A 29 -28.33 8.52 -0.34
N ASN A 30 -29.05 9.43 -0.98
CA ASN A 30 -29.85 9.14 -2.14
C ASN A 30 -29.19 9.74 -3.39
N PHE A 31 -28.88 8.89 -4.37
CA PHE A 31 -28.34 9.33 -5.66
C PHE A 31 -29.50 9.51 -6.61
N ILE A 32 -29.67 10.72 -7.15
CA ILE A 32 -30.67 11.00 -8.18
C ILE A 32 -29.96 10.94 -9.52
N THR A 33 -30.40 10.04 -10.39
CA THR A 33 -29.84 9.83 -11.71
C THR A 33 -30.43 10.82 -12.72
N ARG A 34 -29.71 11.05 -13.83
CA ARG A 34 -30.14 11.92 -14.93
C ARG A 34 -31.17 11.17 -15.79
N ASP A 35 -32.29 10.80 -15.19
CA ASP A 35 -33.29 9.92 -15.81
C ASP A 35 -33.79 10.52 -17.13
N GLU A 36 -34.15 11.79 -17.15
CA GLU A 36 -34.65 12.53 -18.34
C GLU A 36 -33.52 13.02 -19.28
N PHE A 37 -32.37 12.33 -19.34
CA PHE A 37 -31.30 12.71 -20.27
C PHE A 37 -31.62 12.21 -21.68
N ASP A 38 -31.74 13.13 -22.64
CA ASP A 38 -31.92 12.84 -24.06
C ASP A 38 -30.70 13.31 -24.86
N GLY A 39 -30.00 12.37 -25.49
CA GLY A 39 -28.84 12.64 -26.34
C GLY A 39 -27.60 11.82 -25.98
N LEU A 40 -26.43 12.36 -26.32
CA LEU A 40 -25.12 11.76 -26.09
C LEU A 40 -24.18 12.80 -25.51
N GLU A 41 -23.55 12.48 -24.38
CA GLU A 41 -22.53 13.31 -23.75
C GLU A 41 -21.29 12.44 -23.45
N TYR A 42 -20.12 12.96 -23.82
CA TYR A 42 -18.83 12.37 -23.48
C TYR A 42 -18.02 13.42 -22.71
N ASN A 43 -17.43 12.99 -21.61
CA ASN A 43 -16.63 13.82 -20.74
C ASN A 43 -15.25 13.18 -20.55
N LEU A 44 -14.21 14.01 -20.55
CA LEU A 44 -12.85 13.62 -20.29
C LEU A 44 -12.22 14.67 -19.37
N ASN A 45 -11.73 14.23 -18.22
CA ASN A 45 -11.00 15.05 -17.28
C ASN A 45 -9.60 14.48 -17.10
N TYR A 46 -8.64 15.39 -17.03
CA TYR A 46 -7.28 15.10 -16.60
C TYR A 46 -6.96 16.02 -15.43
N GLN A 47 -6.46 15.43 -14.35
CA GLN A 47 -5.98 16.15 -13.18
C GLN A 47 -4.59 15.67 -12.85
N ASN A 48 -3.74 16.59 -12.41
CA ASN A 48 -2.48 16.26 -11.78
C ASN A 48 -2.42 16.93 -10.40
N ASN A 49 -1.57 16.41 -9.53
CA ASN A 49 -1.25 17.07 -8.28
C ASN A 49 0.22 17.45 -8.19
N GLU A 50 0.54 18.32 -7.24
CA GLU A 50 1.92 18.80 -6.99
C GLU A 50 2.89 17.67 -6.60
N TYR A 51 2.37 16.51 -6.19
CA TYR A 51 3.13 15.34 -5.76
C TYR A 51 3.31 14.28 -6.86
N GLY A 52 2.87 14.58 -8.09
CA GLY A 52 3.07 13.74 -9.27
C GLY A 52 2.15 12.51 -9.35
N SER A 53 0.91 12.62 -8.86
CA SER A 53 -0.21 11.75 -9.23
C SER A 53 -0.91 12.35 -10.45
N ASP A 54 -1.18 11.50 -11.43
CA ASP A 54 -2.02 11.80 -12.58
C ASP A 54 -3.32 11.02 -12.44
N GLU A 55 -4.44 11.69 -12.64
CA GLU A 55 -5.78 11.11 -12.67
C GLU A 55 -6.44 11.44 -14.01
N ILE A 56 -6.90 10.41 -14.71
CA ILE A 56 -7.72 10.54 -15.91
C ILE A 56 -9.07 9.91 -15.60
N SER A 57 -10.15 10.67 -15.82
CA SER A 57 -11.50 10.14 -15.76
C SER A 57 -12.23 10.46 -17.05
N ASP A 58 -12.77 9.43 -17.68
CA ASP A 58 -13.66 9.52 -18.81
C ASP A 58 -15.06 9.01 -18.46
N GLY A 59 -16.05 9.54 -19.16
CA GLY A 59 -17.43 9.16 -19.00
C GLY A 59 -18.18 9.30 -20.30
N LEU A 60 -19.04 8.34 -20.59
CA LEU A 60 -19.99 8.37 -21.69
C LEU A 60 -21.39 8.16 -21.12
N ILE A 61 -22.34 8.98 -21.55
CA ILE A 61 -23.76 8.79 -21.29
C ILE A 61 -24.53 8.94 -22.59
N ILE A 62 -25.48 8.04 -22.77
CA ILE A 62 -26.40 8.02 -23.90
C ILE A 62 -27.78 7.82 -23.31
N GLY A 63 -28.71 8.68 -23.68
CA GLY A 63 -30.09 8.53 -23.28
C GLY A 63 -31.04 8.84 -24.43
N GLU A 64 -32.20 8.20 -24.40
CA GLU A 64 -33.28 8.42 -25.34
C GLU A 64 -34.59 8.48 -24.57
N GLU A 65 -35.29 9.60 -24.70
CA GLU A 65 -36.61 9.81 -24.11
C GLU A 65 -37.68 9.89 -25.20
N THR A 66 -38.74 9.10 -25.03
CA THR A 66 -39.96 9.18 -25.83
C THR A 66 -41.16 9.38 -24.92
N LYS A 67 -42.34 9.61 -25.52
CA LYS A 67 -43.60 9.78 -24.77
C LYS A 67 -43.99 8.60 -23.86
N ARG A 68 -43.39 7.42 -24.05
CA ARG A 68 -43.72 6.20 -23.31
C ARG A 68 -42.50 5.42 -22.84
N SER A 69 -41.29 5.89 -23.13
CA SER A 69 -40.08 5.13 -22.82
C SER A 69 -38.95 6.06 -22.49
N ASN A 70 -38.10 5.62 -21.57
CA ASN A 70 -36.88 6.30 -21.22
C ASN A 70 -35.80 5.23 -21.08
N LEU A 71 -34.72 5.38 -21.83
CA LEU A 71 -33.57 4.48 -21.79
C LEU A 71 -32.32 5.32 -21.53
N LEU A 72 -31.55 4.94 -20.51
CA LEU A 72 -30.30 5.58 -20.15
C LEU A 72 -29.19 4.54 -20.02
N PHE A 73 -28.10 4.74 -20.72
CA PHE A 73 -26.87 3.98 -20.53
C PHE A 73 -25.73 4.94 -20.18
N SER A 74 -24.93 4.56 -19.20
CA SER A 74 -23.73 5.30 -18.82
C SER A 74 -22.58 4.38 -18.46
N ILE A 75 -21.37 4.86 -18.73
CA ILE A 75 -20.13 4.23 -18.31
C ILE A 75 -19.13 5.31 -17.90
N ASN A 76 -18.41 5.07 -16.82
CA ASN A 76 -17.28 5.88 -16.39
C ASN A 76 -16.08 4.98 -16.16
N HIS A 77 -14.92 5.47 -16.56
CA HIS A 77 -13.64 4.89 -16.23
C HIS A 77 -12.75 5.95 -15.57
N LEU A 78 -12.01 5.55 -14.54
CA LEU A 78 -11.06 6.39 -13.84
C LEU A 78 -9.77 5.59 -13.65
N THR A 79 -8.66 6.20 -14.02
CA THR A 79 -7.31 5.72 -13.73
C THR A 79 -6.58 6.78 -12.94
N ARG A 80 -5.90 6.37 -11.87
CA ARG A 80 -5.06 7.24 -11.05
C ARG A 80 -3.73 6.57 -10.75
N THR A 81 -2.63 7.27 -11.00
CA THR A 81 -1.28 6.80 -10.70
C THR A 81 -0.92 7.01 -9.23
N SER A 82 -0.05 6.13 -8.71
CA SER A 82 0.38 6.22 -7.31
C SER A 82 1.35 7.38 -7.05
N VAL A 83 1.32 7.86 -5.81
CA VAL A 83 2.37 8.70 -5.24
C VAL A 83 3.05 7.89 -4.14
N PRO A 84 4.20 7.25 -4.44
CA PRO A 84 4.93 6.51 -3.43
C PRO A 84 5.56 7.46 -2.40
N ASN A 85 5.70 7.01 -1.16
CA ASN A 85 6.35 7.77 -0.09
C ASN A 85 7.78 8.19 -0.47
N SER A 86 8.46 7.40 -1.29
CA SER A 86 9.81 7.68 -1.81
C SER A 86 9.91 8.97 -2.63
N LYS A 87 8.83 9.44 -3.27
CA LYS A 87 8.80 10.76 -3.95
C LYS A 87 8.83 11.93 -2.96
N ARG A 88 8.46 11.68 -1.71
CA ARG A 88 8.44 12.65 -0.60
C ARG A 88 9.29 12.15 0.55
N ARG A 89 10.53 11.76 0.23
CA ARG A 89 11.40 11.13 1.22
C ARG A 89 11.72 12.08 2.38
N ASP A 90 12.26 13.23 2.04
CA ASP A 90 12.86 14.15 3.01
C ASP A 90 11.80 14.86 3.88
N ASP A 91 10.60 15.07 3.35
CA ASP A 91 9.53 15.84 3.99
C ASP A 91 8.40 14.95 4.55
N TYR A 92 8.26 13.72 4.09
CA TYR A 92 7.26 12.76 4.59
C TYR A 92 7.88 11.48 5.12
N ALA A 93 8.55 10.68 4.28
CA ALA A 93 8.99 9.33 4.63
C ALA A 93 9.94 9.28 5.83
N ASP A 94 10.96 10.15 5.86
CA ASP A 94 11.96 10.15 6.93
C ASP A 94 11.41 10.79 8.23
N ASN A 95 10.27 11.48 8.18
CA ASN A 95 9.62 12.09 9.35
C ASN A 95 8.62 11.16 10.07
N GLN A 96 8.35 9.96 9.54
CA GLN A 96 7.35 9.04 10.13
C GLN A 96 7.85 8.25 11.35
N ASP A 97 9.06 8.52 11.86
CA ASP A 97 9.74 7.76 12.94
C ASP A 97 9.59 6.23 12.80
N SER A 98 9.61 5.77 11.55
CA SER A 98 9.29 4.39 11.17
C SER A 98 10.57 3.65 10.80
N TRP A 99 11.52 3.61 11.73
CA TRP A 99 12.85 3.04 11.51
C TRP A 99 12.96 1.62 12.07
N SER A 100 13.83 0.79 11.49
CA SER A 100 14.18 -0.49 12.10
C SER A 100 14.92 -0.29 13.42
N GLY A 101 14.47 -0.99 14.47
CA GLY A 101 15.12 -0.95 15.79
C GLY A 101 16.54 -1.53 15.77
N ASP A 102 16.79 -2.50 14.87
CA ASP A 102 18.09 -3.15 14.67
C ASP A 102 18.67 -2.87 13.28
N SER A 103 19.95 -3.26 13.10
CA SER A 103 20.62 -3.13 11.81
C SER A 103 19.93 -3.94 10.73
N PHE A 104 19.82 -3.35 9.55
CA PHE A 104 19.35 -4.00 8.34
C PHE A 104 20.29 -3.66 7.16
N PRO A 105 20.78 -4.65 6.39
CA PRO A 105 20.75 -6.08 6.67
C PRO A 105 21.47 -6.42 8.00
N GLY A 106 21.23 -7.64 8.50
CA GLY A 106 21.35 -8.06 9.91
C GLY A 106 22.60 -7.70 10.72
N LYS A 107 22.56 -8.02 12.02
CA LYS A 107 23.61 -7.71 13.02
C LYS A 107 23.97 -8.94 13.83
N VAL A 108 25.23 -9.09 14.20
CA VAL A 108 25.64 -10.02 15.27
C VAL A 108 26.09 -9.22 16.48
N ILE A 109 25.60 -9.58 17.66
CA ILE A 109 26.06 -9.05 18.95
C ILE A 109 26.66 -10.20 19.75
N THR A 110 27.91 -10.06 20.19
CA THR A 110 28.56 -11.01 21.11
C THR A 110 28.64 -10.41 22.50
N PHE A 111 28.21 -11.17 23.51
CA PHE A 111 28.05 -10.65 24.89
C PHE A 111 29.26 -10.93 25.80
N ASP A 112 30.21 -11.78 25.39
CA ASP A 112 31.27 -12.30 26.27
C ASP A 112 32.67 -12.20 25.65
N GLY A 113 32.99 -11.05 25.05
CA GLY A 113 34.36 -10.71 24.63
C GLY A 113 35.30 -10.39 25.80
N PRO A 114 36.58 -10.03 25.55
CA PRO A 114 37.47 -9.50 26.59
C PRO A 114 36.83 -8.31 27.33
N PRO A 115 37.24 -7.98 28.58
CA PRO A 115 36.57 -6.98 29.40
C PRO A 115 36.28 -5.68 28.62
N GLY A 116 35.00 -5.40 28.38
CA GLY A 116 34.61 -4.33 27.46
C GLY A 116 33.16 -4.43 26.97
N PRO A 117 32.71 -3.45 26.16
CA PRO A 117 31.38 -3.48 25.56
C PRO A 117 31.22 -4.66 24.57
N PRO A 118 29.98 -5.15 24.35
CA PRO A 118 29.68 -6.19 23.35
C PRO A 118 30.29 -5.90 21.98
N ILE A 119 30.86 -6.91 21.32
CA ILE A 119 31.35 -6.77 19.94
C ILE A 119 30.14 -6.83 19.01
N LYS A 120 30.02 -5.81 18.16
CA LYS A 120 28.97 -5.71 17.14
C LYS A 120 29.59 -5.93 15.78
N LEU A 121 29.08 -6.90 15.03
CA LEU A 121 29.47 -7.15 13.65
C LEU A 121 28.29 -6.81 12.75
N ILE A 122 28.54 -5.89 11.82
CA ILE A 122 27.57 -5.38 10.87
C ILE A 122 27.81 -6.09 9.54
N ASP A 123 26.73 -6.38 8.82
CA ASP A 123 26.79 -6.96 7.49
C ASP A 123 27.72 -6.12 6.56
N PRO A 124 28.73 -6.73 5.91
CA PRO A 124 29.61 -6.01 5.00
C PRO A 124 28.86 -5.28 3.88
N ALA A 125 27.69 -5.76 3.43
CA ALA A 125 26.87 -5.11 2.42
C ALA A 125 26.33 -3.73 2.88
N CYS A 126 26.13 -3.55 4.20
CA CYS A 126 25.82 -2.24 4.77
C CYS A 126 27.03 -1.28 4.68
N THR A 127 28.26 -1.81 4.73
CA THR A 127 29.49 -1.01 4.67
C THR A 127 29.99 -0.74 3.25
N SER A 128 29.91 -1.74 2.36
CA SER A 128 30.30 -1.62 0.95
C SER A 128 29.30 -0.81 0.13
N GLY A 129 28.06 -0.76 0.61
CA GLY A 129 26.95 -0.06 -0.01
C GLY A 129 26.11 -0.92 -0.95
N GLU A 130 26.47 -2.18 -1.17
CA GLU A 130 25.70 -3.16 -1.95
C GLU A 130 24.27 -3.33 -1.41
N ALA A 131 24.07 -3.15 -0.10
CA ALA A 131 22.74 -3.20 0.50
C ALA A 131 21.82 -2.04 0.08
N PHE A 132 22.34 -0.87 -0.29
CA PHE A 132 21.51 0.27 -0.70
C PHE A 132 20.85 0.07 -2.06
N GLU A 133 21.49 -0.68 -2.97
CA GLU A 133 20.90 -1.04 -4.25
C GLU A 133 19.74 -2.03 -4.07
N MET A 134 19.89 -2.96 -3.12
CA MET A 134 18.85 -3.94 -2.81
C MET A 134 17.71 -3.35 -1.96
N TYR A 135 18.00 -2.34 -1.15
CA TYR A 135 17.07 -1.75 -0.20
C TYR A 135 17.13 -0.21 -0.28
N PRO A 136 16.32 0.40 -1.14
CA PRO A 136 16.39 1.85 -1.36
C PRO A 136 15.91 2.69 -0.17
N GLY A 137 15.19 2.09 0.79
CA GLY A 137 14.82 2.72 2.07
C GLY A 137 15.91 2.67 3.15
N LEU A 138 17.09 2.16 2.84
CA LEU A 138 18.17 1.94 3.79
C LEU A 138 18.98 3.23 3.99
N VAL A 139 19.30 3.53 5.24
CA VAL A 139 20.07 4.72 5.65
C VAL A 139 21.20 4.34 6.60
N ARG A 140 22.30 5.08 6.48
CA ARG A 140 23.40 5.12 7.46
C ARG A 140 23.33 6.33 8.40
N VAL A 141 22.59 7.34 7.97
CA VAL A 141 22.47 8.65 8.61
C VAL A 141 21.01 9.02 8.51
N LYS A 142 20.36 9.26 9.63
CA LYS A 142 19.01 9.84 9.62
C LYS A 142 19.10 11.32 9.19
N PRO A 143 18.01 11.92 8.68
CA PRO A 143 18.04 13.32 8.25
C PRO A 143 18.34 14.32 9.37
N ASP A 144 18.05 13.96 10.62
CA ASP A 144 18.39 14.74 11.82
C ASP A 144 19.90 14.68 12.18
N GLY A 145 20.68 13.91 11.42
CA GLY A 145 22.10 13.68 11.68
C GLY A 145 22.36 12.67 12.79
N GLU A 146 21.33 12.02 13.35
CA GLU A 146 21.53 10.91 14.27
C GLU A 146 22.06 9.68 13.51
N HIS A 147 23.05 9.05 14.12
CA HIS A 147 23.64 7.81 13.63
C HIS A 147 23.49 6.73 14.72
N PRO A 148 23.23 5.47 14.34
CA PRO A 148 23.62 4.36 15.18
C PRO A 148 25.13 4.51 15.47
N SER A 149 25.48 4.70 16.74
CA SER A 149 26.86 4.96 17.17
C SER A 149 27.84 3.82 16.85
N ASP A 150 27.32 2.67 16.41
CA ASP A 150 28.06 1.50 15.98
C ASP A 150 28.33 1.44 14.47
N GLY A 151 27.84 2.38 13.67
CA GLY A 151 28.03 2.42 12.21
C GLY A 151 27.12 1.47 11.43
N SER A 152 26.05 0.96 12.06
CA SER A 152 25.04 0.11 11.43
C SER A 152 24.12 0.87 10.47
N CYS A 153 23.39 0.11 9.65
CA CYS A 153 22.40 0.64 8.72
C CYS A 153 20.99 0.40 9.27
N GLN A 154 20.08 1.35 9.12
CA GLN A 154 18.68 1.19 9.49
C GLN A 154 17.79 1.23 8.25
N LEU A 155 16.70 0.47 8.28
CA LEU A 155 15.67 0.52 7.25
C LEU A 155 14.63 1.57 7.64
N ASN A 156 14.38 2.54 6.77
CA ASN A 156 13.20 3.40 6.86
C ASN A 156 12.00 2.67 6.27
N TYR A 157 11.07 2.22 7.11
CA TYR A 157 9.79 1.68 6.64
C TYR A 157 8.93 2.78 5.99
N GLY A 158 9.03 4.03 6.46
CA GLY A 158 8.33 5.17 5.86
C GLY A 158 8.67 5.40 4.40
N TYR A 159 9.84 4.93 3.92
CA TYR A 159 10.23 5.02 2.50
C TYR A 159 9.30 4.23 1.58
N TYR A 160 8.74 3.14 2.07
CA TYR A 160 7.91 2.24 1.30
C TYR A 160 6.44 2.59 1.42
N GLY A 161 5.68 2.16 0.42
CA GLY A 161 4.24 2.37 0.33
C GLY A 161 3.84 3.65 -0.39
N ASP A 162 2.53 3.88 -0.41
CA ASP A 162 1.91 4.92 -1.23
C ASP A 162 1.12 5.92 -0.38
N ILE A 163 1.40 7.22 -0.55
CA ILE A 163 0.59 8.33 -0.01
C ILE A 163 -0.77 8.35 -0.71
N ILE A 164 -0.72 8.17 -2.03
CA ILE A 164 -1.90 8.03 -2.89
C ILE A 164 -1.75 6.70 -3.60
N ALA A 165 -2.66 5.77 -3.31
CA ALA A 165 -2.71 4.47 -3.96
C ALA A 165 -3.12 4.60 -5.43
N GLU A 166 -2.54 3.73 -6.26
CA GLU A 166 -2.98 3.54 -7.64
C GLU A 166 -4.41 2.98 -7.64
N ALA A 167 -5.28 3.57 -8.46
CA ALA A 167 -6.68 3.17 -8.53
C ALA A 167 -7.15 3.09 -9.98
N GLU A 168 -7.93 2.05 -10.26
CA GLU A 168 -8.65 1.85 -11.50
C GLU A 168 -10.11 1.54 -11.15
N GLN A 169 -11.03 2.37 -11.62
CA GLN A 169 -12.46 2.22 -11.34
C GLN A 169 -13.24 2.26 -12.65
N THR A 170 -14.01 1.20 -12.91
CA THR A 170 -14.93 1.15 -14.04
C THR A 170 -16.33 0.91 -13.53
N GLN A 171 -17.26 1.78 -13.89
CA GLN A 171 -18.65 1.68 -13.47
C GLN A 171 -19.52 1.85 -14.70
N ALA A 172 -20.54 1.00 -14.85
CA ALA A 172 -21.54 1.15 -15.90
C ALA A 172 -22.94 0.96 -15.32
N MET A 173 -23.91 1.64 -15.92
CA MET A 173 -25.30 1.61 -15.51
C MET A 173 -26.20 1.67 -16.73
N LEU A 174 -27.25 0.86 -16.69
CA LEU A 174 -28.35 0.84 -17.64
C LEU A 174 -29.64 1.01 -16.85
N GLN A 175 -30.46 1.97 -17.24
CA GLN A 175 -31.81 2.17 -16.73
C GLN A 175 -32.78 2.20 -17.90
N ALA A 176 -33.92 1.53 -17.75
CA ALA A 176 -34.97 1.47 -18.74
C ALA A 176 -36.33 1.59 -18.05
N ASN A 177 -37.15 2.54 -18.51
CA ASN A 177 -38.54 2.72 -18.11
C ASN A 177 -39.44 2.63 -19.34
N TYR A 178 -40.58 1.97 -19.22
CA TYR A 178 -41.56 1.84 -20.30
C TYR A 178 -43.00 1.86 -19.77
N ASP A 179 -43.80 2.78 -20.29
CA ASP A 179 -45.23 2.90 -20.03
C ASP A 179 -46.02 2.05 -21.02
N PHE A 180 -46.56 0.93 -20.55
CA PHE A 180 -47.43 0.05 -21.33
C PHE A 180 -48.85 0.63 -21.48
N SER A 181 -49.33 1.30 -20.44
CA SER A 181 -50.62 2.01 -20.39
C SER A 181 -50.54 3.13 -19.36
N ASP A 182 -51.57 3.98 -19.28
CA ASP A 182 -51.70 5.06 -18.30
C ASP A 182 -51.70 4.58 -16.82
N SER A 183 -51.72 3.27 -16.59
CA SER A 183 -51.78 2.63 -15.28
C SER A 183 -50.68 1.58 -15.04
N PHE A 184 -49.83 1.29 -16.03
CA PHE A 184 -48.81 0.25 -15.92
C PHE A 184 -47.49 0.68 -16.56
N THR A 185 -46.48 0.85 -15.70
CA THR A 185 -45.10 1.19 -16.05
C THR A 185 -44.18 0.06 -15.59
N LEU A 186 -43.24 -0.32 -16.45
CA LEU A 186 -42.16 -1.24 -16.13
C LEU A 186 -40.85 -0.46 -16.02
N PHE A 187 -40.08 -0.76 -14.97
CA PHE A 187 -38.74 -0.24 -14.78
C PHE A 187 -37.74 -1.39 -14.68
N ALA A 188 -36.53 -1.17 -15.17
CA ALA A 188 -35.40 -2.06 -15.04
C ALA A 188 -34.12 -1.25 -14.84
N GLU A 189 -33.31 -1.64 -13.85
CA GLU A 189 -32.01 -1.05 -13.57
C GLU A 189 -30.95 -2.14 -13.47
N LEU A 190 -29.80 -1.91 -14.10
CA LEU A 190 -28.61 -2.74 -13.97
C LEU A 190 -27.41 -1.84 -13.74
N ALA A 191 -26.71 -2.03 -12.63
CA ALA A 191 -25.46 -1.34 -12.33
C ALA A 191 -24.34 -2.35 -12.07
N VAL A 192 -23.20 -2.13 -12.70
CA VAL A 192 -21.98 -2.93 -12.50
C VAL A 192 -20.82 -2.01 -12.15
N ALA A 193 -19.98 -2.45 -11.22
CA ALA A 193 -18.81 -1.71 -10.80
C ALA A 193 -17.63 -2.67 -10.58
N ARG A 194 -16.46 -2.28 -11.08
CA ARG A 194 -15.19 -2.93 -10.83
C ARG A 194 -14.21 -1.89 -10.33
N ASN A 195 -13.73 -2.09 -9.10
CA ASN A 195 -12.74 -1.23 -8.49
C ASN A 195 -11.50 -2.07 -8.20
N LYS A 196 -10.34 -1.63 -8.69
CA LYS A 196 -9.05 -2.19 -8.38
C LYS A 196 -8.20 -1.10 -7.75
N THR A 197 -7.56 -1.42 -6.64
CA THR A 197 -6.62 -0.53 -5.96
C THR A 197 -5.35 -1.32 -5.70
N THR A 198 -4.21 -0.77 -6.11
CA THR A 198 -2.90 -1.34 -5.82
C THR A 198 -2.25 -0.48 -4.76
N ILE A 199 -1.79 -1.12 -3.68
CA ILE A 199 -1.10 -0.47 -2.58
C ILE A 199 0.23 -1.20 -2.41
N HIS A 200 1.32 -0.46 -2.48
CA HIS A 200 2.62 -0.97 -2.05
C HIS A 200 2.67 -0.96 -0.52
N SER A 201 3.17 -2.03 0.07
CA SER A 201 3.49 -2.04 1.50
C SER A 201 4.99 -2.00 1.70
N THR A 202 5.37 -1.76 2.94
CA THR A 202 6.72 -2.04 3.41
C THR A 202 7.03 -3.53 3.28
N PRO A 203 8.30 -3.89 3.07
CA PRO A 203 8.78 -5.22 3.41
C PRO A 203 8.38 -5.55 4.85
N SER A 204 8.17 -6.83 5.15
CA SER A 204 7.87 -7.26 6.52
C SER A 204 8.91 -6.65 7.45
N GLN A 205 8.43 -6.02 8.53
CA GLN A 205 9.32 -5.64 9.61
C GLN A 205 10.02 -6.93 10.04
N PRO A 206 11.35 -7.05 9.94
CA PRO A 206 12.04 -8.15 10.57
C PRO A 206 11.71 -8.10 12.07
N GLN A 207 10.70 -8.87 12.50
CA GLN A 207 10.65 -9.38 13.85
C GLN A 207 11.82 -10.34 13.92
N LEU A 208 12.96 -9.79 14.30
CA LEU A 208 14.17 -10.53 14.51
C LEU A 208 13.96 -11.30 15.80
N ASP A 209 13.45 -12.52 15.70
CA ASP A 209 13.58 -13.46 16.79
C ASP A 209 15.08 -13.56 17.09
N GLU A 210 15.47 -13.26 18.33
CA GLU A 210 16.85 -13.36 18.76
C GLU A 210 17.32 -14.80 18.63
N VAL A 211 18.02 -15.12 17.54
CA VAL A 211 18.61 -16.43 17.38
C VAL A 211 19.93 -16.44 18.12
N ARG A 212 19.96 -17.15 19.26
CA ARG A 212 21.22 -17.49 19.92
C ARG A 212 21.96 -18.53 19.09
N VAL A 213 23.08 -18.11 18.51
CA VAL A 213 23.95 -18.99 17.74
C VAL A 213 25.13 -19.40 18.63
N PRO A 214 25.32 -20.70 18.90
CA PRO A 214 26.51 -21.20 19.58
C PRO A 214 27.76 -21.00 18.69
N ALA A 215 28.90 -20.70 19.28
CA ALA A 215 30.15 -20.47 18.55
C ALA A 215 30.70 -21.74 17.86
N TYR A 216 30.20 -22.93 18.23
CA TYR A 216 30.51 -24.18 17.55
C TYR A 216 29.55 -24.50 16.39
N HIS A 217 28.63 -23.60 16.04
CA HIS A 217 27.73 -23.81 14.91
C HIS A 217 28.54 -23.96 13.62
N PRO A 218 28.34 -25.03 12.81
CA PRO A 218 29.16 -25.28 11.63
C PRO A 218 28.99 -24.20 10.54
N ASP A 219 27.84 -23.52 10.50
CA ASP A 219 27.58 -22.34 9.68
C ASP A 219 27.61 -21.03 10.48
N ALA A 220 28.31 -20.98 11.63
CA ALA A 220 28.58 -19.73 12.32
C ALA A 220 29.16 -18.73 11.30
N ILE A 221 28.36 -17.70 11.00
CA ILE A 221 28.59 -16.81 9.85
C ILE A 221 29.97 -16.15 9.99
N THR A 222 30.91 -16.47 9.09
CA THR A 222 32.12 -15.66 8.90
C THR A 222 31.72 -14.33 8.27
N VAL A 223 31.29 -13.36 9.09
CA VAL A 223 30.93 -12.01 8.62
C VAL A 223 32.22 -11.33 8.13
N GLY A 224 32.39 -11.18 6.82
CA GLY A 224 33.58 -10.56 6.21
C GLY A 224 34.86 -11.41 6.25
N GLY A 225 34.73 -12.74 6.36
CA GLY A 225 35.89 -13.65 6.30
C GLY A 225 36.68 -13.81 7.61
N ALA A 226 36.19 -13.26 8.72
CA ALA A 226 36.70 -13.51 10.07
C ALA A 226 35.67 -14.30 10.89
N ASP A 227 36.14 -15.20 11.77
CA ASP A 227 35.28 -15.84 12.77
C ASP A 227 34.72 -14.75 13.70
N PRO A 228 33.39 -14.52 13.72
CA PRO A 228 32.77 -13.47 14.53
C PRO A 228 32.89 -13.73 16.04
N PHE A 229 33.30 -14.93 16.44
CA PHE A 229 33.40 -15.39 17.83
C PHE A 229 34.84 -15.56 18.32
N ALA A 230 35.85 -15.19 17.51
CA ALA A 230 37.25 -15.38 17.86
C ALA A 230 37.60 -14.65 19.18
N GLY A 231 37.79 -15.41 20.26
CA GLY A 231 38.17 -14.90 21.59
C GLY A 231 37.02 -14.63 22.57
N SER A 232 35.78 -15.04 22.28
CA SER A 232 34.67 -15.01 23.25
C SER A 232 34.81 -16.11 24.30
N ALA A 233 34.71 -15.77 25.58
CA ALA A 233 34.90 -16.71 26.70
C ALA A 233 33.70 -17.67 26.91
N SER A 234 32.51 -17.35 26.37
CA SER A 234 31.28 -18.13 26.55
C SER A 234 30.80 -18.88 25.31
N ASN A 235 31.45 -18.70 24.15
CA ASN A 235 31.06 -19.32 22.89
C ASN A 235 29.59 -19.05 22.48
N THR A 236 29.02 -17.87 22.76
CA THR A 236 27.66 -17.53 22.33
C THR A 236 27.52 -16.09 21.83
N GLY A 237 26.62 -15.88 20.86
CA GLY A 237 26.18 -14.56 20.43
C GLY A 237 24.73 -14.57 19.95
N VAL A 238 24.16 -13.37 19.79
CA VAL A 238 22.81 -13.18 19.25
C VAL A 238 22.93 -12.67 17.82
N LEU A 239 22.34 -13.43 16.89
CA LEU A 239 22.22 -13.07 15.49
C LEU A 239 20.83 -12.50 15.24
N PHE A 240 20.81 -11.27 14.72
CA PHE A 240 19.64 -10.63 14.15
C PHE A 240 19.69 -10.87 12.64
N ALA A 241 19.12 -12.01 12.20
CA ALA A 241 19.21 -12.47 10.82
C ALA A 241 18.13 -11.83 9.91
N ARG A 242 18.47 -11.66 8.63
CA ARG A 242 17.46 -11.27 7.62
C ARG A 242 16.32 -12.31 7.52
N PRO A 243 15.04 -11.92 7.54
CA PRO A 243 13.96 -12.80 7.12
C PRO A 243 14.10 -13.11 5.62
N ARG A 244 13.99 -14.39 5.24
CA ARG A 244 13.78 -14.74 3.82
C ARG A 244 12.45 -14.14 3.36
N GLY A 245 12.45 -13.44 2.22
CA GLY A 245 11.23 -12.87 1.62
C GLY A 245 11.01 -11.37 1.83
N ALA A 246 11.90 -10.66 2.52
CA ALA A 246 11.82 -9.20 2.70
C ALA A 246 12.22 -8.38 1.44
N GLY A 247 11.84 -8.85 0.23
CA GLY A 247 12.02 -8.08 -1.01
C GLY A 247 12.48 -8.83 -2.27
N LEU A 248 12.49 -10.17 -2.31
CA LEU A 248 12.76 -10.95 -3.54
C LEU A 248 11.51 -11.71 -4.00
N PRO A 249 11.32 -11.95 -5.32
CA PRO A 249 10.32 -12.90 -5.78
C PRO A 249 10.59 -14.26 -5.14
N ALA A 250 9.54 -14.93 -4.70
CA ALA A 250 9.64 -16.21 -4.02
C ALA A 250 10.40 -17.22 -4.90
N ASN A 251 11.63 -17.56 -4.54
CA ASN A 251 12.31 -18.73 -5.11
C ASN A 251 11.75 -19.97 -4.38
N GLU A 252 11.02 -20.80 -5.13
CA GLU A 252 10.32 -21.99 -4.63
C GLU A 252 11.26 -23.13 -4.15
N ASP A 253 12.57 -23.01 -4.36
CA ASP A 253 13.50 -24.16 -4.26
C ASP A 253 14.27 -24.32 -2.94
N GLU A 254 14.10 -23.45 -1.94
CA GLU A 254 14.87 -23.57 -0.69
C GLU A 254 14.01 -23.95 0.53
N LYS A 255 13.22 -25.02 0.40
CA LYS A 255 12.54 -25.75 1.50
C LYS A 255 13.49 -26.67 2.29
N LYS A 256 14.69 -26.23 2.60
CA LYS A 256 15.55 -26.92 3.59
C LYS A 256 15.95 -25.92 4.65
N TYR A 257 15.89 -26.36 5.90
CA TYR A 257 16.13 -25.61 7.12
C TYR A 257 14.91 -24.86 7.68
N GLN A 258 13.89 -25.65 8.04
CA GLN A 258 13.16 -25.44 9.29
C GLN A 258 13.13 -26.77 10.05
N SER A 259 14.01 -26.91 11.03
CA SER A 259 13.90 -27.84 12.16
C SER A 259 14.82 -27.36 13.27
#